data_AF-A0A1H7YLD7-F1
#
_entry.id   AF-A0A1H7YLD7-F1
#
_cell.length_a   1.000
_cell.length_b   1.000
_cell.length_c   1.000
_cell.angle_alpha   90.00
_cell.angle_beta   90.00
_cell.angle_gamma   90.00
#
_symmetry.space_group_name_H-M   'P 1'
#
loop_
_entity.id
_entity.type
_entity.pdbx_description
1 polymer ?
#
loop_
_entity_poly.entity_id
_entity_poly.type
_entity_poly.pdbx_seq_one_letter_code
_entity_poly.pdbx_strand_id
1 'polypeptide(L)'
;MQNQKEKDRPSPTQCFVPEHVIEHYNLFQKEGTASRIVTKEAFEKYGIGKPGLGKTEFFSRKSDIDDILMLLREEQAKKLGIPIKQLEKDGLVRIDFDLSKKDVKIEMPSGNEWGANDQWIPGGILPDGNLEVIIRTEGLIENTHYTIKYLK
;
A
#
# COMPACT_ATOMS: atom_id res chain seq x y z
N MET A 1 2.52 24.70 5.34
CA MET A 1 3.24 23.44 5.65
C MET A 1 2.53 22.79 6.82
N GLN A 2 1.74 21.74 6.58
CA GLN A 2 1.12 20.98 7.68
C GLN A 2 2.16 19.98 8.19
N ASN A 3 2.75 20.27 9.34
CA ASN A 3 3.47 19.29 10.14
C ASN A 3 2.42 18.32 10.70
N GLN A 4 2.18 17.20 10.02
CA GLN A 4 1.50 16.07 10.65
C GLN A 4 2.48 15.50 11.68
N LYS A 5 2.20 15.73 12.97
CA LYS A 5 2.83 14.97 14.04
C LYS A 5 2.56 13.49 13.76
N GLU A 6 3.62 12.70 13.59
CA GLU A 6 3.54 11.25 13.74
C GLU A 6 2.75 10.98 15.02
N LYS A 7 1.60 10.30 14.89
CA LYS A 7 0.84 9.89 16.07
C LYS A 7 1.75 8.94 16.83
N ASP A 8 1.91 9.10 18.14
CA ASP A 8 2.81 8.26 18.93
C ASP A 8 2.16 6.87 19.14
N ARG A 9 2.03 6.09 18.05
CA ARG A 9 1.40 4.77 18.05
C ARG A 9 2.48 3.71 18.35
N PRO A 10 2.19 2.73 19.22
CA PRO A 10 3.15 1.70 19.59
C PRO A 10 3.56 0.86 18.38
N SER A 11 4.79 0.35 18.41
CA SER A 11 5.31 -0.50 17.33
C SER A 11 4.43 -1.74 17.13
N PRO A 12 4.21 -2.21 15.88
CA PRO A 12 3.47 -3.45 15.63
C PRO A 12 4.04 -4.66 16.39
N THR A 13 5.36 -4.71 16.57
CA THR A 13 6.04 -5.78 17.33
C THR A 13 5.73 -5.76 18.83
N GLN A 14 5.18 -4.66 19.35
CA GLN A 14 4.68 -4.56 20.72
C GLN A 14 3.19 -4.93 20.82
N CYS A 15 2.50 -4.99 19.68
CA CYS A 15 1.05 -5.22 19.60
C CYS A 15 0.70 -6.64 19.13
N PHE A 16 1.61 -7.32 18.43
CA PHE A 16 1.37 -8.63 17.84
C PHE A 16 2.45 -9.64 18.20
N VAL A 17 2.02 -10.89 18.40
CA VAL A 17 2.95 -12.02 18.56
C VAL A 17 3.68 -12.28 17.24
N PRO A 18 4.98 -12.68 17.27
CA PRO A 18 5.78 -12.88 16.07
C PRO A 18 5.14 -13.83 15.04
N GLU A 19 4.43 -14.86 15.50
CA GLU A 19 3.76 -15.85 14.66
C GLU A 19 2.71 -15.21 13.75
N HIS A 20 1.90 -14.29 14.29
CA HIS A 20 0.87 -13.58 13.52
C HIS A 20 1.50 -12.74 12.39
N VAL A 21 2.60 -12.05 12.70
CA VAL A 21 3.33 -11.24 11.71
C VAL A 21 3.93 -12.11 10.61
N ILE A 22 4.49 -13.28 10.98
CA ILE A 22 5.04 -14.24 10.02
C ILE A 22 3.95 -14.81 9.11
N GLU A 23 2.82 -15.24 9.67
CA GLU A 23 1.68 -15.74 8.90
C GLU A 23 1.16 -14.70 7.92
N HIS A 24 1.03 -13.44 8.37
CA HIS A 24 0.63 -12.32 7.52
C HIS A 24 1.57 -12.15 6.33
N TYR A 25 2.88 -12.07 6.57
CA TYR A 25 3.87 -11.93 5.51
C TYR A 25 3.87 -13.12 4.54
N ASN A 26 3.65 -14.33 5.05
CA ASN A 26 3.57 -15.53 4.21
C ASN A 26 2.42 -15.46 3.20
N LEU A 27 1.31 -14.78 3.51
CA LEU A 27 0.22 -14.61 2.55
C LEU A 27 0.62 -13.74 1.36
N PHE A 28 1.41 -12.69 1.59
CA PHE A 28 1.97 -11.86 0.51
C PHE A 28 3.06 -12.60 -0.27
N GLN A 29 3.98 -13.26 0.44
CA GLN A 29 5.10 -13.97 -0.18
C GLN A 29 4.63 -15.14 -1.05
N LYS A 30 3.51 -15.79 -0.72
CA LYS A 30 2.89 -16.83 -1.57
C LYS A 30 2.43 -16.29 -2.92
N GLU A 31 1.98 -15.03 -2.99
CA GLU A 31 1.65 -14.39 -4.28
C GLU A 31 2.90 -13.88 -5.01
N GLY A 32 3.97 -13.57 -4.27
CA GLY A 32 5.21 -13.04 -4.80
C GLY A 32 5.10 -11.61 -5.34
N THR A 33 3.91 -11.00 -5.30
CA THR A 33 3.65 -9.64 -5.76
C THR A 33 2.79 -8.88 -4.75
N ALA A 34 3.19 -7.66 -4.42
CA ALA A 34 2.36 -6.71 -3.69
C ALA A 34 1.93 -5.58 -4.64
N SER A 35 0.67 -5.20 -4.60
CA SER A 35 0.07 -4.26 -5.54
C SER A 35 -0.50 -3.05 -4.84
N ARG A 36 -0.43 -1.90 -5.51
CA ARG A 36 -1.10 -0.68 -5.08
C ARG A 36 -1.73 0.03 -6.26
N ILE A 37 -2.89 0.64 -6.02
CA ILE A 37 -3.52 1.59 -6.93
C ILE A 37 -3.36 3.00 -6.40
N VAL A 38 -2.95 3.92 -7.27
CA VAL A 38 -2.94 5.36 -7.01
C VAL A 38 -3.58 6.10 -8.18
N THR A 39 -4.02 7.33 -7.94
CA THR A 39 -4.42 8.21 -9.04
C THR A 39 -3.21 8.64 -9.87
N LYS A 40 -3.37 8.79 -11.18
CA LYS A 40 -2.30 9.22 -12.09
C LYS A 40 -1.64 10.53 -11.63
N GLU A 41 -2.43 11.52 -11.21
CA GLU A 41 -1.93 12.79 -10.68
C GLU A 41 -0.98 12.59 -9.48
N ALA A 42 -1.36 11.72 -8.53
CA ALA A 42 -0.53 11.41 -7.37
C ALA A 42 0.77 10.68 -7.77
N PHE A 43 0.69 9.78 -8.76
CA PHE A 43 1.85 9.08 -9.29
C PHE A 43 2.80 10.04 -10.01
N GLU A 44 2.32 10.96 -10.85
CA GLU A 44 3.17 11.94 -11.53
C GLU A 44 3.84 12.89 -10.54
N LYS A 45 3.16 13.21 -9.44
CA LYS A 45 3.68 14.11 -8.40
C LYS A 45 4.71 13.45 -7.48
N TYR A 46 4.49 12.20 -7.08
CA TYR A 46 5.27 11.54 -6.02
C TYR A 46 6.00 10.27 -6.49
N GLY A 47 5.78 9.83 -7.71
CA GLY A 47 6.25 8.54 -8.21
C GLY A 47 5.67 7.38 -7.39
N ILE A 48 6.51 6.40 -7.10
CA ILE A 48 6.16 5.20 -6.33
C ILE A 48 6.05 5.43 -4.83
N GLY A 49 6.47 6.59 -4.30
CA GLY A 49 6.44 6.87 -2.87
C GLY A 49 6.63 8.33 -2.49
N LYS A 50 5.80 8.79 -1.57
CA LYS A 50 5.72 10.17 -1.09
C LYS A 50 6.97 10.60 -0.32
N PRO A 51 7.25 11.91 -0.25
CA PRO A 51 8.40 12.44 0.47
C PRO A 51 8.21 12.25 2.00
N GLY A 52 8.63 11.10 2.49
CA GLY A 52 8.73 10.73 3.91
C GLY A 52 9.95 9.84 4.11
N LEU A 53 10.31 9.58 5.37
CA LEU A 53 11.46 8.73 5.70
C LEU A 53 11.31 7.34 5.07
N GLY A 54 12.26 6.94 4.22
CA GLY A 54 12.24 5.68 3.48
C GLY A 54 11.14 5.57 2.41
N LYS A 55 10.39 6.65 2.12
CA LYS A 55 9.27 6.68 1.17
C LYS A 55 8.33 5.49 1.34
N THR A 56 7.87 5.31 2.58
CA THR A 56 7.08 4.15 3.00
C THR A 56 5.66 4.26 2.47
N GLU A 57 5.17 3.22 1.79
CA GLU A 57 3.83 3.20 1.20
C GLU A 57 3.10 1.88 1.49
N PHE A 58 1.77 1.95 1.52
CA PHE A 58 0.87 0.82 1.77
C PHE A 58 0.59 0.03 0.49
N PHE A 59 0.64 -1.29 0.59
CA PHE A 59 0.38 -2.23 -0.49
C PHE A 59 -0.56 -3.35 -0.03
N SER A 60 -1.43 -3.77 -0.94
CA SER A 60 -2.30 -4.92 -0.77
C SER A 60 -1.75 -6.13 -1.53
N ARG A 61 -2.36 -7.29 -1.34
CA ARG A 61 -2.08 -8.45 -2.18
C ARG A 61 -2.47 -8.16 -3.63
N LYS A 62 -1.82 -8.84 -4.56
CA LYS A 62 -2.09 -8.68 -5.99
C LYS A 62 -3.52 -9.13 -6.31
N SER A 63 -3.94 -10.26 -5.75
CA SER A 63 -5.28 -10.82 -5.92
C SER A 63 -6.36 -9.85 -5.44
N ASP A 64 -6.19 -9.23 -4.27
CA ASP A 64 -7.14 -8.25 -3.73
C ASP A 64 -7.31 -7.04 -4.68
N ILE A 65 -6.21 -6.55 -5.27
CA ILE A 65 -6.28 -5.47 -6.27
C ILE A 65 -6.95 -5.95 -7.56
N ASP A 66 -6.68 -7.19 -8.02
CA ASP A 66 -7.34 -7.76 -9.18
C ASP A 66 -8.87 -7.82 -8.97
N ASP A 67 -9.31 -8.32 -7.81
CA ASP A 67 -10.72 -8.42 -7.43
C ASP A 67 -11.38 -7.05 -7.33
N ILE A 68 -10.72 -6.06 -6.71
CA ILE A 68 -11.20 -4.69 -6.63
C ILE A 68 -11.43 -4.13 -8.04
N LEU A 69 -10.51 -4.33 -8.97
CA LEU A 69 -10.62 -3.79 -10.33
C LEU A 69 -11.80 -4.38 -11.13
N MET A 70 -12.36 -5.51 -10.69
CA MET A 70 -13.58 -6.10 -11.28
C MET A 70 -14.88 -5.49 -10.74
N LEU A 71 -14.82 -4.70 -9.67
CA LEU A 71 -16.00 -4.08 -9.05
C LEU A 71 -16.48 -2.84 -9.83
N LEU A 72 -17.70 -2.39 -9.52
CA LEU A 72 -18.19 -1.08 -9.96
C LEU A 72 -17.36 0.06 -9.35
N ARG A 73 -17.24 1.19 -10.05
CA ARG A 73 -16.35 2.30 -9.64
C ARG A 73 -16.63 2.86 -8.24
N GLU A 74 -17.89 2.90 -7.82
CA GLU A 74 -18.25 3.30 -6.45
C GLU A 74 -17.66 2.38 -5.39
N GLU A 75 -17.70 1.07 -5.62
CA GLU A 75 -17.13 0.09 -4.70
C GLU A 75 -15.60 0.10 -4.75
N GLN A 76 -15.01 0.33 -5.93
CA GLN A 76 -13.57 0.54 -6.03
C GLN A 76 -13.11 1.75 -5.22
N ALA A 77 -13.80 2.87 -5.34
CA ALA A 77 -13.51 4.10 -4.58
C ALA A 77 -13.50 3.84 -3.07
N LYS A 78 -14.50 3.10 -2.57
CA LYS A 78 -14.60 2.70 -1.16
C LYS A 78 -13.44 1.80 -0.74
N LYS A 79 -13.18 0.72 -1.49
CA LYS A 79 -12.14 -0.27 -1.19
C LYS A 79 -10.72 0.31 -1.25
N LEU A 80 -10.47 1.23 -2.17
CA LEU A 80 -9.17 1.89 -2.32
C LEU A 80 -8.99 3.11 -1.38
N GLY A 81 -10.05 3.56 -0.72
CA GLY A 81 -10.03 4.80 0.06
C GLY A 81 -9.79 6.05 -0.80
N ILE A 82 -10.16 6.02 -2.08
CA ILE A 82 -10.00 7.12 -3.03
C ILE A 82 -11.38 7.72 -3.31
N PRO A 83 -11.60 9.03 -3.16
CA PRO A 83 -12.88 9.65 -3.53
C PRO A 83 -13.25 9.36 -4.99
N ILE A 84 -14.51 8.97 -5.25
CA ILE A 84 -14.95 8.60 -6.61
C ILE A 84 -14.65 9.68 -7.66
N LYS A 85 -14.85 10.95 -7.32
CA LYS A 85 -14.53 12.09 -8.21
C LYS A 85 -13.06 12.13 -8.59
N GLN A 86 -12.16 11.69 -7.71
CA GLN A 86 -10.73 11.62 -7.97
C GLN A 86 -10.38 10.39 -8.82
N LEU A 87 -11.11 9.29 -8.60
CA LEU A 87 -10.98 8.05 -9.38
C LEU A 87 -11.36 8.25 -10.87
N GLU A 88 -12.36 9.09 -11.14
CA GLU A 88 -12.92 9.34 -12.48
C GLU A 88 -12.16 10.37 -13.32
N LYS A 89 -11.29 11.19 -12.71
CA LYS A 89 -10.78 12.41 -13.34
C LYS A 89 -9.63 12.16 -14.33
N ASP A 90 -8.56 11.52 -13.89
CA ASP A 90 -7.28 11.45 -14.63
C ASP A 90 -6.72 10.02 -14.80
N GLY A 91 -7.54 9.01 -14.46
CA GLY A 91 -7.18 7.60 -14.53
C GLY A 91 -6.34 7.12 -13.34
N LEU A 92 -6.10 5.81 -13.32
CA LEU A 92 -5.42 5.13 -12.23
C LEU A 92 -4.12 4.51 -12.70
N VAL A 93 -3.18 4.40 -11.78
CA VAL A 93 -1.90 3.72 -11.98
C VAL A 93 -1.81 2.59 -10.98
N ARG A 94 -1.56 1.39 -11.50
CA ARG A 94 -1.21 0.22 -10.70
C ARG A 94 0.30 0.09 -10.66
N ILE A 95 0.81 -0.18 -9.47
CA ILE A 95 2.22 -0.46 -9.21
C ILE A 95 2.30 -1.83 -8.58
N ASP A 96 3.03 -2.74 -9.22
CA ASP A 96 3.22 -4.11 -8.76
C ASP A 96 4.69 -4.31 -8.39
N PHE A 97 4.97 -4.62 -7.12
CA PHE A 97 6.30 -4.91 -6.59
C PHE A 97 6.56 -6.40 -6.57
N ASP A 98 7.71 -6.82 -7.10
CA ASP A 98 8.17 -8.20 -7.08
C ASP A 98 8.84 -8.51 -5.74
N LEU A 99 8.14 -9.28 -4.90
CA LEU A 99 8.59 -9.65 -3.55
C LEU A 99 9.71 -10.72 -3.58
N SER A 100 10.01 -11.32 -4.73
CA SER A 100 11.16 -12.22 -4.88
C SER A 100 12.49 -11.47 -4.87
N LYS A 101 12.47 -10.15 -5.07
CA LYS A 101 13.66 -9.30 -5.04
C LYS A 101 14.07 -9.00 -3.60
N LYS A 102 15.32 -9.28 -3.27
CA LYS A 102 15.87 -9.13 -1.90
C LYS A 102 15.78 -7.69 -1.35
N ASP A 103 15.80 -6.72 -2.24
CA ASP A 103 15.73 -5.30 -1.87
C ASP A 103 14.28 -4.84 -1.62
N VAL A 104 13.29 -5.63 -2.02
CA VAL A 104 11.87 -5.38 -1.74
C VAL A 104 11.50 -6.06 -0.43
N LYS A 105 11.37 -5.26 0.62
CA LYS A 105 11.01 -5.74 1.97
C LYS A 105 9.62 -5.26 2.34
N ILE A 106 8.80 -6.21 2.79
CA ILE A 106 7.50 -5.92 3.41
C ILE A 106 7.68 -5.78 4.92
N GLU A 107 7.02 -4.79 5.50
CA GLU A 107 6.96 -4.58 6.94
C GLU A 107 5.48 -4.45 7.36
N MET A 108 5.20 -4.69 8.63
CA MET A 108 3.87 -4.50 9.21
C MET A 108 3.64 -3.00 9.37
N PRO A 109 2.49 -2.45 8.92
CA PRO A 109 2.20 -1.04 9.12
C PRO A 109 2.14 -0.68 10.61
N SER A 110 2.75 0.44 10.97
CA SER A 110 2.76 0.98 12.34
C SER A 110 1.68 2.02 12.58
N GLY A 111 1.13 2.59 11.51
CA GLY A 111 0.23 3.72 11.57
C GLY A 111 0.96 5.05 11.77
N ASN A 112 2.30 5.06 11.74
CA ASN A 112 3.14 6.26 11.78
C ASN A 112 3.59 6.68 10.38
N GLU A 113 3.25 5.91 9.35
CA GLU A 113 3.55 6.22 7.97
C GLU A 113 2.75 7.44 7.51
N TRP A 114 3.30 8.20 6.56
CA TRP A 114 2.70 9.44 6.05
C TRP A 114 1.25 9.27 5.56
N GLY A 115 0.89 8.09 5.08
CA GLY A 115 -0.46 7.78 4.58
C GLY A 115 -1.48 7.39 5.64
N ALA A 116 -1.08 7.16 6.89
CA ALA A 116 -1.96 6.68 7.94
C ALA A 116 -2.94 7.77 8.39
N ASN A 117 -4.24 7.45 8.41
CA ASN A 117 -5.31 8.38 8.80
C ASN A 117 -6.06 7.88 10.06
N ASP A 118 -7.24 8.44 10.32
CA ASP A 118 -8.09 8.06 11.46
C ASP A 118 -8.80 6.71 11.29
N GLN A 119 -8.86 6.19 10.06
CA GLN A 119 -9.44 4.87 9.73
C GLN A 119 -8.41 3.73 9.81
N TRP A 120 -7.12 4.06 9.93
CA TRP A 120 -6.08 3.04 10.11
C TRP A 120 -6.31 2.25 11.40
N ILE A 121 -6.24 0.93 11.28
CA ILE A 121 -6.33 -0.01 12.42
C ILE A 121 -5.05 -0.86 12.49
N PRO A 122 -4.63 -1.28 13.68
CA PRO A 122 -3.43 -2.10 13.85
C PRO A 122 -3.63 -3.51 13.28
N GLY A 123 -2.54 -4.13 12.81
CA GLY A 123 -2.51 -5.54 12.38
C GLY A 123 -2.31 -5.76 10.89
N GLY A 124 -2.12 -4.68 10.13
CA GLY A 124 -1.97 -4.78 8.68
C GLY A 124 -3.27 -5.22 8.03
N ILE A 125 -4.41 -4.76 8.54
CA ILE A 125 -5.73 -5.12 8.05
C ILE A 125 -6.50 -3.81 7.86
N LEU A 126 -7.24 -3.69 6.77
CA LEU A 126 -8.16 -2.60 6.53
C LEU A 126 -9.49 -2.85 7.27
N PRO A 127 -10.29 -1.82 7.58
CA PRO A 127 -11.56 -2.01 8.29
C PRO A 127 -12.55 -3.01 7.64
N ASP A 128 -12.37 -3.31 6.36
CA ASP A 128 -13.17 -4.26 5.60
C ASP A 128 -12.58 -5.69 5.55
N GLY A 129 -11.48 -5.94 6.26
CA GLY A 129 -10.82 -7.24 6.39
C GLY A 129 -9.68 -7.50 5.39
N ASN A 130 -9.43 -6.61 4.43
CA ASN A 130 -8.35 -6.79 3.46
C ASN A 130 -6.97 -6.58 4.10
N LEU A 131 -5.97 -7.33 3.64
CA LEU A 131 -4.62 -7.27 4.20
C LEU A 131 -3.80 -6.13 3.58
N GLU A 132 -2.94 -5.52 4.39
CA GLU A 132 -1.98 -4.50 3.98
C GLU A 132 -0.58 -4.74 4.59
N VAL A 133 0.43 -4.32 3.85
CA VAL A 133 1.83 -4.23 4.29
C VAL A 133 2.40 -2.89 3.84
N ILE A 134 3.54 -2.50 4.41
CA ILE A 134 4.30 -1.36 3.92
C ILE A 134 5.55 -1.82 3.17
N ILE A 135 5.93 -1.07 2.14
CA ILE A 135 7.21 -1.21 1.43
C ILE A 135 7.90 0.14 1.43
N ARG A 136 9.21 0.14 1.75
CA ARG A 136 10.07 1.30 1.58
C ARG A 136 10.49 1.40 0.13
N THR A 137 10.10 2.48 -0.56
CA THR A 137 10.31 2.57 -2.01
C THR A 137 11.60 3.28 -2.40
N GLU A 138 12.40 3.72 -1.43
CA GLU A 138 13.67 4.39 -1.69
C GLU A 138 14.68 3.44 -2.36
N GLY A 139 15.29 3.90 -3.45
CA GLY A 139 16.29 3.12 -4.20
C GLY A 139 15.72 2.01 -5.10
N LEU A 140 14.40 1.78 -5.11
CA LEU A 140 13.79 0.77 -5.98
C LEU A 140 13.71 1.26 -7.42
N ILE A 141 13.94 0.34 -8.36
CA ILE A 141 14.10 0.60 -9.80
C ILE A 141 13.00 -0.09 -10.61
N GLU A 142 12.35 0.64 -11.52
CA GLU A 142 11.34 0.11 -12.44
C GLU A 142 11.91 -1.01 -13.32
N ASN A 143 11.08 -2.00 -13.66
CA ASN A 143 11.43 -3.21 -14.42
C ASN A 143 12.49 -4.11 -13.76
N THR A 144 12.97 -3.75 -12.56
CA THR A 144 13.81 -4.59 -11.71
C THR A 144 13.08 -5.00 -10.45
N HIS A 145 12.47 -4.04 -9.75
CA HIS A 145 11.81 -4.24 -8.46
C HIS A 145 10.30 -4.10 -8.56
N TYR A 146 9.82 -3.31 -9.51
CA TYR A 146 8.40 -3.06 -9.71
C TYR A 146 8.07 -2.79 -11.18
N THR A 147 6.79 -2.91 -11.52
CA THR A 147 6.25 -2.51 -12.82
C THR A 147 5.10 -1.53 -12.66
N ILE A 148 4.85 -0.73 -13.70
CA ILE A 148 3.78 0.27 -13.73
C ILE A 148 2.77 -0.11 -14.82
N LYS A 149 1.48 -0.04 -14.49
CA LYS A 149 0.39 -0.21 -15.44
C LYS A 149 -0.62 0.92 -15.31
N TYR A 150 -0.79 1.69 -16.38
CA TYR A 150 -1.87 2.67 -16.49
C TYR A 150 -3.20 1.95 -16.75
N LEU A 151 -4.19 2.26 -15.95
CA LEU A 151 -5.54 1.71 -16.03
C LEU A 151 -6.46 2.74 -16.69
N LYS A 152 -7.30 2.24 -17.60
CA LYS A 152 -8.35 3.02 -18.26
C LYS A 152 -9.66 2.94 -17.48
#